data_AF-A0A6P6HT06-F1
#
_entry.id   AF-A0A6P6HT06-F1
#
_cell.length_a   1.000
_cell.length_b   1.000
_cell.length_c   1.000
_cell.angle_alpha   90.00
_cell.angle_beta   90.00
_cell.angle_gamma   90.00
#
_symmetry.space_group_name_H-M   'P 1'
#
loop_
_entity.id
_entity.type
_entity.pdbx_description
1 polymer ?
#
loop_
_entity_poly.entity_id
_entity_poly.type
_entity_poly.pdbx_seq_one_letter_code
_entity_poly.pdbx_strand_id
1 'polypeptide(L)'
;MLSAHCYPLTSAGPGPTRGHFVNTAERIRLPDDCTIGYIVEALLGVPLIRSGLFHSHLENLQQVPASELHEQVTLSYGMFENKRNAIHVKGPFSVEADPSRFRSIHCHLYPDTPWCPHTSIF
;
A
#
# COMPACT_ATOMS: atom_id res chain seq x y z
N MET A 1 1.70 -2.95 -2.25
CA MET A 1 3.01 -2.43 -2.69
C MET A 1 4.05 -3.45 -2.26
N LEU A 2 4.85 -3.98 -3.18
CA LEU A 2 5.99 -4.82 -2.79
C LEU A 2 6.91 -3.94 -1.94
N SER A 3 7.01 -4.23 -0.64
CA SER A 3 7.78 -3.39 0.26
C SER A 3 9.25 -3.40 -0.18
N ALA A 4 9.81 -2.22 -0.42
CA ALA A 4 11.20 -2.04 -0.84
C ALA A 4 12.24 -2.42 0.25
N HIS A 5 11.81 -3.00 1.37
CA HIS A 5 12.67 -3.41 2.49
C HIS A 5 13.05 -4.90 2.43
N CYS A 6 12.69 -5.58 1.36
CA CYS A 6 12.97 -6.99 1.14
C CYS A 6 14.36 -7.18 0.48
N TYR A 7 15.45 -6.90 1.17
CA TYR A 7 16.77 -7.31 0.70
C TYR A 7 16.97 -8.81 1.00
N PRO A 8 17.10 -9.70 0.01
CA PRO A 8 17.53 -11.06 0.26
C PRO A 8 19.04 -11.05 0.55
N LEU A 9 19.44 -11.70 1.64
CA LEU A 9 20.81 -12.19 1.79
C LEU A 9 21.13 -13.02 0.54
N THR A 10 22.11 -12.57 -0.23
CA THR A 10 22.57 -13.24 -1.44
C THR A 10 23.07 -14.66 -1.13
N SER A 11 22.30 -15.70 -1.47
CA SER A 11 22.79 -17.02 -1.95
C SER A 11 21.66 -18.06 -2.04
N ALA A 12 21.13 -18.33 -3.24
CA ALA A 12 20.53 -19.62 -3.55
C ALA A 12 20.46 -19.85 -5.07
N GLY A 13 20.98 -21.00 -5.51
CA GLY A 13 21.11 -21.44 -6.91
C GLY A 13 19.79 -21.87 -7.61
N PRO A 14 19.87 -22.54 -8.78
CA PRO A 14 18.95 -22.32 -9.89
C PRO A 14 17.63 -23.11 -9.84
N GLY A 15 16.52 -22.39 -10.11
CA GLY A 15 15.33 -22.85 -10.87
C GLY A 15 14.12 -23.43 -10.09
N PRO A 16 12.88 -22.89 -10.24
CA PRO A 16 11.70 -23.44 -9.58
C PRO A 16 10.79 -24.27 -10.51
N THR A 17 10.32 -25.43 -10.03
CA THR A 17 9.13 -26.14 -10.54
C THR A 17 7.93 -25.90 -9.61
N ARG A 18 6.70 -26.04 -10.13
CA ARG A 18 5.41 -25.54 -9.58
C ARG A 18 5.02 -25.94 -8.13
N GLY A 19 5.79 -26.77 -7.43
CA GLY A 19 5.59 -27.13 -6.01
C GLY A 19 6.35 -26.27 -5.00
N HIS A 20 7.15 -25.29 -5.46
CA HIS A 20 8.16 -24.62 -4.63
C HIS A 20 7.73 -23.34 -3.92
N PHE A 21 6.52 -22.79 -4.09
CA PHE A 21 6.19 -21.49 -3.49
C PHE A 21 6.32 -21.48 -1.95
N VAL A 22 5.76 -22.49 -1.28
CA VAL A 22 5.86 -22.66 0.19
C VAL A 22 7.32 -22.94 0.61
N ASN A 23 8.04 -23.77 -0.14
CA ASN A 23 9.42 -24.15 0.18
C ASN A 23 10.41 -22.99 -0.02
N THR A 24 10.17 -22.13 -1.02
CA THR A 24 10.91 -20.89 -1.27
C THR A 24 10.66 -19.87 -0.17
N ALA A 25 9.40 -19.67 0.26
CA ALA A 25 9.05 -18.82 1.40
C ALA A 25 9.69 -19.30 2.72
N GLU A 26 9.64 -20.61 3.01
CA GLU A 26 10.23 -21.20 4.22
C GLU A 26 11.77 -21.15 4.23
N ARG A 27 12.42 -21.27 3.06
CA ARG A 27 13.88 -21.16 2.92
C ARG A 27 14.37 -19.72 3.03
N ILE A 28 13.62 -18.78 2.48
CA ILE A 28 14.04 -17.37 2.40
C ILE A 28 13.56 -16.58 3.63
N ARG A 29 12.53 -17.08 4.34
CA ARG A 29 11.97 -16.50 5.58
C ARG A 29 11.60 -15.02 5.45
N LEU A 30 11.20 -14.61 4.25
CA LEU A 30 10.75 -13.26 4.00
C LEU A 30 9.21 -13.19 4.03
N PRO A 31 8.63 -12.03 4.36
CA PRO A 31 7.21 -11.75 4.17
C PRO A 31 6.68 -12.08 2.77
N ASP A 32 5.36 -12.28 2.64
CA ASP A 32 4.73 -12.73 1.38
C ASP A 32 5.03 -11.82 0.17
N ASP A 33 5.02 -10.50 0.38
CA ASP A 33 5.33 -9.52 -0.65
C ASP A 33 6.79 -9.64 -1.13
N CYS A 34 7.72 -9.78 -0.21
CA CYS A 34 9.12 -10.06 -0.51
C CYS A 34 9.31 -11.36 -1.30
N THR A 35 8.58 -12.42 -0.93
CA THR A 35 8.67 -13.72 -1.60
C THR A 35 8.21 -13.63 -3.05
N ILE A 36 7.11 -12.92 -3.31
CA ILE A 36 6.62 -12.65 -4.67
C ILE A 36 7.66 -11.86 -5.46
N GLY A 37 8.23 -10.80 -4.87
CA GLY A 37 9.26 -10.00 -5.55
C GLY A 37 10.49 -10.82 -5.91
N TYR A 38 10.97 -11.64 -5.00
CA TYR A 38 12.10 -12.55 -5.24
C TYR A 38 11.82 -13.53 -6.38
N ILE A 39 10.62 -14.13 -6.42
CA ILE A 39 10.26 -15.06 -7.50
C ILE A 39 10.24 -14.34 -8.85
N VAL A 40 9.61 -13.16 -8.92
CA VAL A 40 9.45 -12.40 -10.17
C VAL A 40 10.81 -11.91 -10.70
N GLU A 41 11.63 -11.28 -9.87
CA GLU A 41 12.88 -10.68 -10.32
C GLU A 41 14.04 -11.69 -10.38
N ALA A 42 14.23 -12.50 -9.34
CA ALA A 42 15.41 -13.36 -9.22
C ALA A 42 15.23 -14.73 -9.88
N LEU A 43 14.02 -15.31 -9.86
CA LEU A 43 13.79 -16.64 -10.45
C LEU A 43 13.25 -16.57 -11.88
N LEU A 44 12.40 -15.60 -12.19
CA LEU A 44 11.79 -15.45 -13.51
C LEU A 44 12.45 -14.39 -14.39
N GLY A 45 13.32 -13.54 -13.83
CA GLY A 45 14.05 -12.51 -14.58
C GLY A 45 13.15 -11.39 -15.13
N VAL A 46 11.96 -11.20 -14.55
CA VAL A 46 11.02 -10.15 -14.95
C VAL A 46 11.22 -8.94 -14.03
N PRO A 47 11.60 -7.77 -14.53
CA PRO A 47 11.80 -6.60 -13.69
C PRO A 47 10.48 -6.06 -13.17
N LEU A 48 10.42 -5.71 -11.89
CA LEU A 48 9.27 -5.03 -11.32
C LEU A 48 9.24 -3.55 -11.74
N ILE A 49 8.06 -3.06 -12.13
CA ILE A 49 7.87 -1.64 -12.47
C ILE A 49 7.45 -0.89 -11.21
N ARG A 50 8.24 0.11 -10.83
CA ARG A 50 7.90 1.02 -9.73
C ARG A 50 6.81 1.98 -10.18
N SER A 51 5.73 2.06 -9.41
CA SER A 51 4.67 3.04 -9.59
C SER A 51 4.52 3.88 -8.33
N GLY A 52 4.43 5.20 -8.51
CA GLY A 52 4.16 6.16 -7.43
C GLY A 52 2.69 6.26 -7.02
N LEU A 53 1.80 5.44 -7.62
CA LEU A 53 0.35 5.49 -7.38
C LEU A 53 -0.12 4.51 -6.31
N PHE A 54 0.77 3.65 -5.83
CA PHE A 54 0.48 2.73 -4.74
C PHE A 54 1.05 3.36 -3.47
N HIS A 55 0.28 3.38 -2.38
CA HIS A 55 0.76 3.92 -1.11
C HIS A 55 0.56 2.95 0.06
N SER A 56 1.57 2.81 0.90
CA SER A 56 1.61 1.98 2.11
C SER A 56 1.67 2.85 3.37
N HIS A 57 1.11 2.36 4.49
CA HIS A 57 1.22 3.06 5.77
C HIS A 57 2.65 3.07 6.34
N LEU A 58 3.62 2.45 5.66
CA LEU A 58 5.04 2.51 5.99
C LEU A 58 5.79 3.67 5.30
N GLU A 59 5.08 4.54 4.59
CA GLU A 59 5.64 5.79 4.04
C GLU A 59 4.93 7.02 4.63
N ASN A 60 5.40 8.23 4.35
CA ASN A 60 4.74 9.43 4.86
C ASN A 60 3.48 9.78 4.07
N LEU A 61 2.32 9.23 4.46
CA LEU A 61 1.04 9.46 3.79
C LEU A 61 0.56 10.92 3.87
N GLN A 62 1.12 11.73 4.77
CA GLN A 62 0.78 13.16 4.84
C GLN A 62 1.34 13.94 3.64
N GLN A 63 2.30 13.38 2.90
CA GLN A 63 2.88 14.00 1.70
C GLN A 63 2.05 13.75 0.43
N VAL A 64 1.11 12.80 0.45
CA VAL A 64 0.24 12.54 -0.70
C VAL A 64 -0.76 13.70 -0.81
N PRO A 65 -0.76 14.47 -1.91
CA PRO A 65 -1.60 15.65 -2.02
C PRO A 65 -3.07 15.27 -2.23
N ALA A 66 -3.96 15.93 -1.49
CA ALA A 66 -5.39 15.66 -1.55
C ALA A 66 -5.98 15.87 -2.96
N SER A 67 -5.41 16.80 -3.75
CA SER A 67 -5.82 17.07 -5.13
C SER A 67 -5.60 15.90 -6.09
N GLU A 68 -4.63 15.03 -5.80
CA GLU A 68 -4.26 13.89 -6.67
C GLU A 68 -4.86 12.58 -6.17
N LEU A 69 -5.75 12.60 -5.18
CA LEU A 69 -6.33 11.38 -4.62
C LEU A 69 -7.07 10.52 -5.65
N HIS A 70 -7.67 11.17 -6.65
CA HIS A 70 -8.37 10.50 -7.74
C HIS A 70 -7.42 9.77 -8.72
N GLU A 71 -6.13 10.09 -8.69
CA GLU A 71 -5.09 9.45 -9.52
C GLU A 71 -4.46 8.24 -8.81
N GLN A 72 -4.59 8.15 -7.48
CA GLN A 72 -3.95 7.10 -6.70
C GLN A 72 -4.68 5.76 -6.85
N VAL A 73 -3.92 4.67 -6.95
CA VAL A 73 -4.46 3.31 -7.08
C VAL A 73 -4.70 2.68 -5.71
N THR A 74 -3.79 2.85 -4.76
CA THR A 74 -3.97 2.34 -3.39
C THR A 74 -3.57 3.37 -2.36
N LEU A 75 -4.34 3.43 -1.28
CA LEU A 75 -4.04 4.19 -0.07
C LEU A 75 -4.11 3.25 1.13
N SER A 76 -3.40 3.58 2.20
CA SER A 76 -3.35 2.77 3.42
C SER A 76 -3.60 3.65 4.65
N TYR A 77 -3.81 2.99 5.78
CA TYR A 77 -3.83 3.60 7.11
C TYR A 77 -3.13 2.67 8.09
N GLY A 78 -2.44 3.22 9.07
CA GLY A 78 -1.78 2.40 10.09
C GLY A 78 -0.98 3.23 11.08
N MET A 79 -0.05 2.57 11.76
CA MET A 79 0.93 3.21 12.63
C MET A 79 2.28 3.27 11.91
N PHE A 80 2.90 4.45 11.91
CA PHE A 80 4.27 4.66 11.45
C PHE A 80 5.02 5.47 12.51
N GLU A 81 6.16 4.97 12.98
CA GLU A 81 6.94 5.61 14.07
C GLU A 81 6.10 5.93 15.33
N ASN A 82 5.22 5.01 15.73
CA ASN A 82 4.26 5.16 16.85
C ASN A 82 3.25 6.31 16.71
N LYS A 83 3.09 6.86 15.49
CA LYS A 83 2.07 7.86 15.17
C LYS A 83 1.07 7.28 14.18
N ARG A 84 -0.18 7.73 14.29
CA ARG A 84 -1.20 7.43 13.28
C ARG A 84 -0.78 8.03 11.95
N ASN A 85 -0.69 7.18 10.94
CA ASN A 85 -0.32 7.55 9.60
C ASN A 85 -1.52 7.36 8.67
N ALA A 86 -2.03 8.48 8.18
CA ALA A 86 -3.20 8.56 7.34
C ALA A 86 -3.00 9.71 6.35
N ILE A 87 -3.70 9.64 5.23
CA ILE A 87 -3.77 10.74 4.26
C ILE A 87 -4.33 11.99 4.92
N HIS A 88 -3.71 13.14 4.66
CA HIS A 88 -4.23 14.42 5.13
C HIS A 88 -5.31 14.93 4.17
N VAL A 89 -6.57 14.69 4.51
CA VAL A 89 -7.72 15.19 3.76
C VAL A 89 -8.72 15.86 4.71
N LYS A 90 -9.23 17.02 4.30
CA LYS A 90 -10.39 17.63 4.94
C LYS A 90 -11.63 16.88 4.46
N GLY A 91 -12.40 16.35 5.39
CA GLY A 91 -13.58 15.58 5.08
C GLY A 91 -14.71 15.86 6.05
N PRO A 92 -15.91 15.36 5.74
CA PRO A 92 -17.10 15.62 6.53
C PRO A 92 -17.14 14.89 7.88
N PHE A 93 -16.18 14.01 8.14
CA PHE A 93 -16.09 13.21 9.35
C PHE A 93 -14.94 13.69 10.25
N SER A 94 -15.16 13.76 11.57
CA SER A 94 -14.09 14.02 12.53
C SER A 94 -13.08 12.86 12.55
N VAL A 95 -11.88 13.08 13.09
CA VAL A 95 -10.82 12.05 13.17
C VAL A 95 -11.27 10.86 14.03
N GLU A 96 -12.09 11.09 15.03
CA GLU A 96 -12.66 10.05 15.90
C GLU A 96 -13.66 9.18 15.14
N ALA A 97 -14.46 9.78 14.26
CA ALA A 97 -15.49 9.08 13.48
C ALA A 97 -14.94 8.32 12.26
N ASP A 98 -13.78 8.74 11.73
CA ASP A 98 -13.16 8.10 10.55
C ASP A 98 -11.62 8.15 10.66
N PRO A 99 -11.01 7.44 11.62
CA PRO A 99 -9.57 7.54 11.91
C PRO A 99 -8.66 7.19 10.73
N SER A 100 -9.12 6.32 9.81
CA SER A 100 -8.39 5.99 8.58
C SER A 100 -8.48 7.04 7.48
N ARG A 101 -9.45 7.96 7.58
CA ARG A 101 -9.84 8.93 6.56
C ARG A 101 -10.47 8.32 5.30
N PHE A 102 -10.74 7.01 5.28
CA PHE A 102 -11.28 6.36 4.08
C PHE A 102 -12.71 6.78 3.76
N ARG A 103 -13.54 7.08 4.77
CA ARG A 103 -14.89 7.63 4.50
C ARG A 103 -14.80 9.04 3.94
N SER A 104 -13.88 9.84 4.46
CA SER A 104 -13.60 11.18 3.97
C SER A 104 -13.08 11.16 2.52
N ILE A 105 -12.13 10.28 2.20
CA ILE A 105 -11.62 10.07 0.84
C ILE A 105 -12.75 9.60 -0.09
N HIS A 106 -13.55 8.62 0.33
CA HIS A 106 -14.69 8.14 -0.46
C HIS A 106 -15.64 9.27 -0.81
N CYS A 107 -16.05 10.09 0.16
CA CYS A 107 -16.94 11.22 -0.09
C CYS A 107 -16.31 12.34 -0.91
N HIS A 108 -14.98 12.47 -0.89
CA HIS A 108 -14.27 13.37 -1.78
C HIS A 108 -14.30 12.90 -3.24
N LEU A 109 -14.11 11.60 -3.47
CA LEU A 109 -14.10 11.00 -4.81
C LEU A 109 -15.51 10.75 -5.38
N TYR A 110 -16.48 10.47 -4.51
CA TYR A 110 -17.85 10.08 -4.87
C TYR A 110 -18.87 10.88 -4.05
N PRO A 111 -18.97 12.20 -4.25
CA PRO A 111 -19.78 13.09 -3.42
C PRO A 111 -21.28 12.77 -3.45
N ASP A 112 -21.76 12.16 -4.53
CA ASP A 112 -23.18 11.79 -4.71
C ASP A 112 -23.58 10.53 -3.93
N THR A 113 -22.65 9.90 -3.21
CA THR A 113 -22.95 8.70 -2.43
C THR A 113 -23.94 9.06 -1.28
N PRO A 114 -25.10 8.39 -1.14
CA PRO A 114 -26.19 8.84 -0.25
C PRO A 114 -25.86 9.00 1.24
N TRP A 115 -24.84 8.32 1.74
CA TRP A 115 -24.42 8.42 3.15
C TRP A 115 -23.36 9.51 3.39
N CYS A 116 -22.87 10.15 2.33
CA CYS A 116 -21.94 11.27 2.44
C CYS A 116 -22.67 12.52 2.95
N PRO A 117 -22.15 13.19 3.99
CA PRO A 117 -22.77 14.40 4.49
C PRO A 117 -22.79 15.51 3.43
N HIS A 118 -23.98 16.04 3.16
CA HIS A 118 -24.20 17.11 2.17
C HIS A 118 -23.57 18.47 2.53
N THR A 119 -23.00 18.60 3.73
CA THR A 119 -22.34 19.82 4.22
C THR A 119 -20.91 20.01 3.66
N SER A 120 -20.50 19.20 2.68
CA SER A 120 -19.14 19.17 2.14
C SER A 120 -19.02 20.14 0.95
N ILE A 121 -18.89 21.44 1.21
CA ILE A 121 -18.25 22.32 0.23
C ILE A 121 -16.74 22.10 0.39
N PHE A 122 -16.12 21.46 -0.61
CA PHE A 122 -14.66 21.24 -0.67
C PHE A 122 -13.92 22.53 -1.05
#